data_AF-A0A7K9MCV5-F1
#
_entry.id   AF-A0A7K9MCV5-F1
#
_cell.length_a   1.000
_cell.length_b   1.000
_cell.length_c   1.000
_cell.angle_alpha   90.00
_cell.angle_beta   90.00
_cell.angle_gamma   90.00
#
_symmetry.space_group_name_H-M   'P 1'
#
loop_
_entity.id
_entity.type
_entity.pdbx_description
1 polymer ?
#
loop_
_entity_poly.entity_id
_entity_poly.type
_entity_poly.pdbx_seq_one_letter_code
_entity_poly.pdbx_strand_id
1 'polypeptide(L)'
;MAKRLLVAYGLWALGGPLGLHHIYLGRDSHALLWMLTLGGFGGGWLWDFWHLPGWVAAANGAGAPGDRGGTVPALSPLRLAGQVTVGMYFGLVAALGLPWVPAVLAQPLAVGLGVQLVSTVGDQTAEATSILAAAFLTSLLFQGRVLAVLPTSLAASIAAQRHRRYKPRGTPQPRLAARLYHLGLACLAFAAPLACRGLCGAAGVLG
;
A
#
# COMPACT_ATOMS: atom_id res chain seq x y z
N MET A 1 9.06 -12.76 -22.31
CA MET A 1 9.30 -13.95 -21.46
C MET A 1 8.01 -14.30 -20.76
N ALA A 2 7.43 -15.46 -21.06
CA ALA A 2 6.24 -15.95 -20.37
C ALA A 2 6.56 -16.25 -18.89
N LYS A 3 5.72 -15.77 -17.98
CA LYS A 3 5.77 -16.03 -16.56
C LYS A 3 5.25 -17.44 -16.29
N ARG A 4 5.97 -18.19 -15.44
CA ARG A 4 5.62 -19.56 -15.08
C ARG A 4 4.83 -19.58 -13.78
N LEU A 5 3.71 -20.30 -13.78
CA LEU A 5 2.84 -20.43 -12.60
C LEU A 5 3.57 -21.12 -11.43
N LEU A 6 4.36 -22.15 -11.71
CA LEU A 6 5.16 -22.86 -10.70
C LEU A 6 6.16 -21.93 -9.99
N VAL A 7 6.81 -21.03 -10.73
CA VAL A 7 7.74 -20.04 -10.15
C VAL A 7 6.99 -19.05 -9.26
N ALA A 8 5.80 -18.62 -9.70
CA ALA A 8 4.94 -17.75 -8.88
C ALA A 8 4.51 -18.42 -7.57
N TYR A 9 4.11 -19.69 -7.60
CA TYR A 9 3.76 -20.45 -6.39
C TYR A 9 4.97 -20.71 -5.49
N GLY A 10 6.14 -21.01 -6.04
CA GLY A 10 7.38 -21.13 -5.26
C GLY A 10 7.73 -19.84 -4.54
N LEU A 11 7.64 -18.70 -5.23
CA LEU A 11 7.84 -17.38 -4.63
C LEU A 11 6.77 -17.03 -3.59
N TRP A 12 5.53 -17.44 -3.81
CA TRP A 12 4.43 -17.27 -2.85
C TRP A 12 4.62 -18.11 -1.57
N ALA A 13 5.17 -19.32 -1.68
CA ALA A 13 5.43 -20.17 -0.51
C ALA A 13 6.66 -19.69 0.28
N LEU A 14 7.75 -19.32 -0.41
CA LEU A 14 9.01 -18.92 0.22
C LEU A 14 9.02 -17.46 0.69
N GLY A 15 8.33 -16.58 -0.03
CA GLY A 15 8.37 -15.14 0.16
C GLY A 15 6.98 -14.50 0.10
N GLY A 16 5.94 -15.27 0.41
CA GLY A 16 4.55 -14.85 0.43
C GLY A 16 4.29 -13.61 1.27
N PRO A 17 4.59 -13.60 2.58
CA PRO A 17 4.40 -12.40 3.42
C PRO A 17 5.29 -11.22 3.00
N LEU A 18 6.41 -11.49 2.34
CA LEU A 18 7.31 -10.47 1.78
C LEU A 18 6.86 -9.95 0.41
N GLY A 19 5.85 -10.57 -0.23
CA GLY A 19 5.32 -10.13 -1.53
C GLY A 19 6.23 -10.44 -2.72
N LEU A 20 7.12 -11.43 -2.64
CA LEU A 20 8.07 -11.76 -3.72
C LEU A 20 7.38 -12.14 -5.03
N HIS A 21 6.25 -12.85 -4.96
CA HIS A 21 5.46 -13.21 -6.13
C HIS A 21 4.90 -11.99 -6.87
N HIS A 22 4.59 -10.90 -6.15
CA HIS A 22 4.14 -9.63 -6.75
C HIS A 22 5.27 -8.92 -7.50
N ILE A 23 6.49 -8.98 -7.00
CA ILE A 23 7.68 -8.44 -7.69
C ILE A 23 7.91 -9.19 -9.01
N TYR A 24 7.78 -10.52 -9.00
CA TYR A 24 7.90 -11.36 -10.20
C TYR A 24 6.84 -11.05 -11.26
N LEU A 25 5.61 -10.76 -10.81
CA LEU A 25 4.48 -10.36 -11.65
C LEU A 25 4.52 -8.89 -12.11
N GLY A 26 5.49 -8.09 -11.64
CA GLY A 26 5.61 -6.69 -12.04
C GLY A 26 4.72 -5.71 -11.27
N ARG A 27 4.22 -6.11 -10.09
CA ARG A 27 3.22 -5.37 -9.29
C ARG A 27 3.86 -4.75 -8.04
N ASP A 28 4.69 -3.73 -8.23
CA ASP A 28 5.50 -3.12 -7.15
C ASP A 28 4.67 -2.54 -6.00
N SER A 29 3.59 -1.80 -6.28
CA SER A 29 2.72 -1.25 -5.22
C SER A 29 2.13 -2.34 -4.33
N HIS A 30 1.83 -3.50 -4.90
CA HIS A 30 1.26 -4.63 -4.18
C HIS A 30 2.33 -5.35 -3.34
N ALA A 31 3.53 -5.51 -3.91
CA ALA A 31 4.69 -5.99 -3.16
C ALA A 31 5.00 -5.09 -1.96
N LEU A 32 5.05 -3.77 -2.16
CA LEU A 32 5.30 -2.81 -1.08
C LEU A 32 4.22 -2.90 0.00
N LEU A 33 2.95 -2.98 -0.38
CA LEU A 33 1.86 -3.17 0.59
C LEU A 33 2.06 -4.45 1.41
N TRP A 34 2.44 -5.56 0.78
CA TRP A 34 2.70 -6.82 1.47
C TRP A 34 3.89 -6.72 2.42
N MET A 35 4.99 -6.09 2.01
CA MET A 35 6.16 -5.88 2.87
C MET A 35 5.83 -5.04 4.10
N LEU A 36 5.04 -3.97 3.93
CA LEU A 36 4.70 -3.04 5.02
C LEU A 36 3.60 -3.58 5.95
N THR A 37 2.78 -4.52 5.49
CA THR A 37 1.69 -5.11 6.28
C THR A 37 1.93 -6.57 6.66
N LEU A 38 3.15 -7.09 6.43
CA LEU A 38 3.53 -8.49 6.67
C LEU A 38 2.54 -9.47 6.01
N GLY A 39 2.33 -9.32 4.71
CA GLY A 39 1.46 -10.20 3.92
C GLY A 39 -0.03 -9.86 4.00
N GLY A 40 -0.37 -8.56 4.15
CA GLY A 40 -1.77 -8.14 4.29
C GLY A 40 -2.36 -8.58 5.62
N PHE A 41 -1.62 -8.33 6.72
CA PHE A 41 -1.94 -8.79 8.08
C PHE A 41 -2.01 -10.32 8.20
N GLY A 42 -1.21 -11.04 7.41
CA GLY A 42 -1.18 -12.52 7.35
C GLY A 42 -2.32 -13.16 6.55
N GLY A 43 -3.53 -12.60 6.59
CA GLY A 43 -4.69 -13.13 5.86
C GLY A 43 -4.63 -12.87 4.35
N GLY A 44 -4.06 -11.73 3.92
CA GLY A 44 -3.92 -11.38 2.50
C GLY A 44 -3.05 -12.38 1.72
N TRP A 45 -2.00 -12.91 2.35
CA TRP A 45 -1.16 -13.95 1.78
C TRP A 45 -1.94 -15.23 1.39
N LEU A 46 -2.93 -15.63 2.20
CA LEU A 46 -3.73 -16.81 1.90
C LEU A 46 -4.71 -16.55 0.75
N TRP A 47 -5.31 -15.35 0.71
CA TRP A 47 -6.21 -14.93 -0.36
C TRP A 47 -5.55 -14.89 -1.75
N ASP A 48 -4.26 -14.55 -1.79
CA ASP A 48 -3.45 -14.51 -3.01
C ASP A 48 -3.38 -15.87 -3.71
N PHE A 49 -3.48 -16.98 -2.98
CA PHE A 49 -3.41 -18.33 -3.54
C PHE A 49 -4.45 -18.55 -4.65
N TRP A 50 -5.69 -18.09 -4.43
CA TRP A 50 -6.78 -18.21 -5.41
C TRP A 50 -6.64 -17.26 -6.60
N HIS A 51 -5.97 -16.11 -6.41
CA HIS A 51 -5.87 -15.07 -7.44
C HIS A 51 -4.61 -15.21 -8.31
N LEU A 52 -3.62 -15.96 -7.86
CA LEU A 52 -2.33 -16.15 -8.53
C LEU A 52 -2.45 -16.65 -9.98
N PRO A 53 -3.30 -17.64 -10.31
CA PRO A 53 -3.46 -18.12 -11.68
C PRO A 53 -3.94 -17.01 -12.63
N GLY A 54 -4.89 -16.19 -12.17
CA GLY A 54 -5.42 -15.07 -12.94
C GLY A 54 -4.35 -13.99 -13.21
N TRP A 55 -3.47 -13.73 -12.24
CA TRP A 55 -2.39 -12.75 -12.43
C TRP A 55 -1.28 -13.25 -13.34
N VAL A 56 -0.95 -14.54 -13.30
CA VAL A 56 0.01 -15.14 -14.24
C VAL A 56 -0.56 -15.11 -15.65
N ALA A 57 -1.84 -15.44 -15.83
CA ALA A 57 -2.53 -15.33 -17.12
C ALA A 57 -2.53 -13.88 -17.65
N ALA A 58 -2.81 -12.90 -16.79
CA ALA A 58 -2.74 -11.48 -17.14
C ALA A 58 -1.32 -11.04 -17.52
N ALA A 59 -0.29 -11.46 -16.77
CA ALA A 59 1.11 -11.16 -17.07
C ALA A 59 1.61 -11.81 -18.36
N ASN A 60 0.98 -12.91 -18.78
CA ASN A 60 1.23 -13.61 -20.04
C ASN A 60 0.38 -13.09 -21.22
N GLY A 61 -0.47 -12.10 -20.99
CA GLY A 61 -1.32 -11.51 -22.04
C GLY A 61 -2.61 -12.27 -22.34
N ALA A 62 -2.90 -13.37 -21.65
CA ALA A 62 -4.11 -14.17 -21.86
C ALA A 62 -5.39 -13.55 -21.26
N GLY A 63 -5.25 -12.45 -20.52
CA GLY A 63 -6.34 -11.74 -19.84
C GLY A 63 -6.58 -10.34 -20.36
N ALA A 64 -6.35 -10.06 -21.65
CA ALA A 64 -6.71 -8.80 -22.28
C ALA A 64 -8.09 -8.93 -22.95
N PRO A 65 -9.22 -8.76 -22.25
CA PRO A 65 -10.38 -8.22 -22.93
C PRO A 65 -9.95 -6.85 -23.44
N GLY A 66 -10.02 -6.67 -24.76
CA GLY A 66 -9.79 -5.39 -25.41
C GLY A 66 -10.55 -4.29 -24.68
N ASP A 67 -9.93 -3.11 -24.67
CA ASP A 67 -10.60 -1.82 -24.55
C ASP A 67 -11.89 -1.80 -23.70
N ARG A 68 -11.74 -1.74 -22.38
CA ARG A 68 -12.80 -1.21 -21.49
C ARG A 68 -12.53 0.27 -21.18
N GLY A 69 -12.18 1.05 -22.19
CA GLY A 69 -12.24 2.51 -22.15
C GLY A 69 -13.68 2.97 -21.99
N GLY A 70 -14.20 2.97 -20.75
CA GLY A 70 -15.51 3.57 -20.48
C GLY A 70 -16.22 3.12 -19.21
N THR A 71 -15.93 1.94 -18.65
CA THR A 71 -16.59 1.50 -17.41
C THR A 71 -15.83 2.00 -16.18
N VAL A 72 -16.46 2.92 -15.44
CA VAL A 72 -16.02 3.37 -14.11
C VAL A 72 -15.67 2.14 -13.28
N PRO A 73 -14.50 2.09 -12.63
CA PRO A 73 -14.11 0.90 -11.89
C PRO A 73 -15.07 0.63 -10.75
N ALA A 74 -15.57 -0.61 -10.65
CA ALA A 74 -16.54 -1.02 -9.65
C ALA A 74 -16.10 -0.62 -8.23
N LEU A 75 -17.03 -0.03 -7.47
CA LEU A 75 -16.88 0.20 -6.03
C LEU A 75 -16.72 -1.16 -5.35
N SER A 76 -15.48 -1.56 -5.09
CA SER A 76 -15.19 -2.77 -4.31
C SER A 76 -15.13 -2.38 -2.84
N PRO A 77 -16.05 -2.87 -2.00
CA PRO A 77 -16.00 -2.66 -0.56
C PRO A 77 -14.69 -3.17 0.04
N LEU A 78 -14.11 -4.22 -0.53
CA LEU A 78 -12.81 -4.77 -0.12
C LEU A 78 -11.67 -3.75 -0.31
N ARG A 79 -11.71 -2.93 -1.38
CA ARG A 79 -10.71 -1.87 -1.57
C ARG A 79 -10.92 -0.72 -0.60
N LEU A 80 -12.17 -0.34 -0.34
CA LEU A 80 -12.46 0.67 0.66
C LEU A 80 -12.01 0.22 2.05
N ALA A 81 -12.36 -1.00 2.44
CA ALA A 81 -11.93 -1.61 3.69
C ALA A 81 -10.40 -1.66 3.78
N GLY A 82 -9.73 -2.12 2.72
CA GLY A 82 -8.25 -2.12 2.66
C GLY A 82 -7.65 -0.72 2.81
N GLN A 83 -8.23 0.30 2.15
CA GLN A 83 -7.77 1.70 2.27
C GLN A 83 -7.92 2.21 3.71
N VAL A 84 -9.06 1.92 4.35
CA VAL A 84 -9.34 2.32 5.72
C VAL A 84 -8.42 1.60 6.70
N THR A 85 -8.30 0.28 6.60
CA THR A 85 -7.46 -0.53 7.49
C THR A 85 -5.98 -0.16 7.37
N VAL A 86 -5.45 -0.02 6.15
CA VAL A 86 -4.04 0.32 5.92
C VAL A 86 -3.77 1.78 6.28
N GLY A 87 -4.69 2.70 5.96
CA GLY A 87 -4.59 4.10 6.37
C GLY A 87 -4.55 4.23 7.89
N MET A 88 -5.43 3.52 8.60
CA MET A 88 -5.43 3.48 10.06
C MET A 88 -4.14 2.88 10.63
N TYR A 89 -3.66 1.78 10.06
CA TYR A 89 -2.38 1.17 10.44
C TYR A 89 -1.21 2.14 10.30
N PHE A 90 -1.08 2.83 9.16
CA PHE A 90 -0.01 3.81 8.95
C PHE A 90 -0.13 5.00 9.90
N GLY A 91 -1.35 5.49 10.15
CA GLY A 91 -1.59 6.57 11.11
C GLY A 91 -1.17 6.21 12.53
N LEU A 92 -1.46 4.98 12.97
CA LEU A 92 -1.04 4.47 14.28
C LEU A 92 0.48 4.27 14.34
N VAL A 93 1.07 3.70 13.29
CA VAL A 93 2.53 3.53 13.18
C VAL A 93 3.24 4.88 13.24
N ALA A 94 2.72 5.92 12.60
CA ALA A 94 3.32 7.26 12.68
C ALA A 94 3.19 7.89 14.08
N ALA A 95 2.04 7.74 14.73
CA ALA A 95 1.85 8.21 16.11
C ALA A 95 2.83 7.52 17.09
N LEU A 96 3.12 6.24 16.85
CA LEU A 96 4.09 5.48 17.64
C LEU A 96 5.53 5.70 17.18
N GLY A 97 5.81 5.96 15.91
CA GLY A 97 7.17 6.05 15.37
C GLY A 97 7.78 7.45 15.41
N LEU A 98 6.96 8.50 15.42
CA LEU A 98 7.40 9.89 15.25
C LEU A 98 6.89 10.80 16.39
N PRO A 99 7.25 10.56 17.66
CA PRO A 99 6.81 11.42 18.77
C PRO A 99 7.32 12.86 18.68
N TRP A 100 8.40 13.09 17.92
CA TRP A 100 9.01 14.41 17.72
C TRP A 100 8.32 15.24 16.62
N VAL A 101 7.49 14.61 15.77
CA VAL A 101 6.74 15.32 14.72
C VAL A 101 5.34 15.64 15.27
N PRO A 102 4.83 16.87 15.10
CA PRO A 102 3.48 17.20 15.55
C PRO A 102 2.47 16.26 14.89
N ALA A 103 1.61 15.67 15.70
CA ALA A 103 0.64 14.65 15.30
C ALA A 103 -0.28 15.13 14.17
N VAL A 104 -0.61 16.43 14.17
CA VAL A 104 -1.39 17.12 13.14
C VAL A 104 -0.77 17.02 11.74
N LEU A 105 0.56 16.89 11.62
CA LEU A 105 1.26 16.72 10.35
C LEU A 105 1.61 15.25 10.08
N ALA A 106 2.16 14.55 11.08
CA ALA A 106 2.62 13.16 10.91
C ALA A 106 1.47 12.20 10.57
N GLN A 107 0.31 12.35 11.23
CA GLN A 107 -0.82 11.45 11.06
C GLN A 107 -1.47 11.54 9.67
N PRO A 108 -1.90 12.70 9.14
CA PRO A 108 -2.55 12.75 7.83
C PRO A 108 -1.59 12.39 6.69
N LEU A 109 -0.29 12.68 6.82
CA LEU A 109 0.72 12.24 5.87
C LEU A 109 0.80 10.72 5.84
N ALA A 110 0.94 10.07 7.00
CA ALA A 110 1.02 8.62 7.07
C ALA A 110 -0.27 7.94 6.60
N VAL A 111 -1.43 8.41 7.04
CA VAL A 111 -2.75 7.91 6.60
C VAL A 111 -2.90 8.08 5.09
N GLY A 112 -2.57 9.27 4.56
CA GLY A 112 -2.67 9.58 3.13
C GLY A 112 -1.75 8.70 2.28
N LEU A 113 -0.51 8.46 2.73
CA LEU A 113 0.42 7.55 2.08
C LEU A 113 -0.08 6.09 2.10
N GLY A 114 -0.64 5.63 3.21
CA GLY A 114 -1.24 4.29 3.32
C GLY A 114 -2.44 4.13 2.37
N VAL A 115 -3.35 5.10 2.34
CA VAL A 115 -4.51 5.10 1.44
C VAL A 115 -4.07 5.19 -0.02
N GLN A 116 -3.07 6.00 -0.34
CA GLN A 116 -2.50 6.11 -1.69
C GLN A 116 -1.84 4.80 -2.12
N LEU A 117 -1.10 4.15 -1.24
CA LEU A 117 -0.49 2.86 -1.53
C LEU A 117 -1.56 1.84 -1.95
N VAL A 118 -2.63 1.71 -1.17
CA VAL A 118 -3.75 0.81 -1.50
C VAL A 118 -4.51 1.27 -2.76
N SER A 119 -4.65 2.58 -2.99
CA SER A 119 -5.33 3.12 -4.17
C SER A 119 -4.60 2.74 -5.47
N THR A 120 -3.27 2.61 -5.41
CA THR A 120 -2.40 2.25 -6.54
C THR A 120 -2.26 0.73 -6.76
N VAL A 121 -2.89 -0.10 -5.92
CA VAL A 121 -2.90 -1.56 -6.09
C VAL A 121 -3.75 -1.94 -7.31
N GLY A 122 -3.17 -2.73 -8.20
CA GLY A 122 -3.79 -3.19 -9.44
C GLY A 122 -3.67 -2.18 -10.58
N ASP A 123 -4.69 -2.14 -11.43
CA ASP A 123 -4.75 -1.31 -12.65
C ASP A 123 -5.31 0.10 -12.43
N GLN A 124 -5.67 0.42 -11.18
CA GLN A 124 -6.23 1.70 -10.79
C GLN A 124 -5.21 2.53 -10.02
N THR A 125 -5.33 3.84 -10.11
CA THR A 125 -4.64 4.84 -9.29
C THR A 125 -5.64 5.89 -8.86
N ALA A 126 -5.40 6.53 -7.74
CA ALA A 126 -6.12 7.74 -7.36
C ALA A 126 -5.15 8.92 -7.30
N GLU A 127 -5.72 10.11 -7.46
CA GLU A 127 -4.98 11.36 -7.39
C GLU A 127 -4.44 11.60 -5.97
N ALA A 128 -3.12 11.58 -5.83
CA ALA A 128 -2.44 11.70 -4.54
C ALA A 128 -2.78 13.01 -3.83
N THR A 129 -2.88 14.10 -4.60
CA THR A 129 -3.19 15.45 -4.08
C THR A 129 -4.56 15.48 -3.41
N SER A 130 -5.58 14.86 -4.01
CA SER A 130 -6.94 14.83 -3.47
C SER A 130 -7.03 13.99 -2.19
N ILE A 131 -6.28 12.88 -2.13
CA ILE A 131 -6.22 12.00 -0.94
C ILE A 131 -5.52 12.71 0.21
N LEU A 132 -4.38 13.35 -0.06
CA LEU A 132 -3.63 14.10 0.94
C LEU A 132 -4.42 15.32 1.41
N ALA A 133 -5.04 16.08 0.51
CA ALA A 133 -5.89 17.22 0.86
C ALA A 133 -7.04 16.80 1.77
N ALA A 134 -7.74 15.71 1.45
CA ALA A 134 -8.80 15.18 2.31
C ALA A 134 -8.27 14.72 3.67
N ALA A 135 -7.12 14.06 3.71
CA ALA A 135 -6.50 13.62 4.96
C ALA A 135 -6.10 14.82 5.85
N PHE A 136 -5.48 15.84 5.28
CA PHE A 136 -5.10 17.06 5.99
C PHE A 136 -6.31 17.86 6.48
N LEU A 137 -7.31 18.06 5.63
CA LEU A 137 -8.53 18.79 5.98
C LEU A 137 -9.22 18.12 7.17
N THR A 138 -9.30 16.79 7.15
CA THR A 138 -9.94 16.04 8.23
C THR A 138 -9.09 16.02 9.50
N SER A 139 -7.77 15.88 9.39
CA SER A 139 -6.86 15.95 10.54
C SER A 139 -6.93 17.31 11.25
N LEU A 140 -7.02 18.41 10.47
CA LEU A 140 -7.12 19.76 11.01
C LEU A 140 -8.43 19.99 11.78
N LEU A 141 -9.54 19.40 11.30
CA LEU A 141 -10.85 19.47 11.98
C LEU A 141 -10.87 18.77 13.34
N PHE A 142 -10.05 17.72 13.53
CA PHE A 142 -10.02 16.91 14.75
C PHE A 142 -8.77 17.12 15.62
N GLN A 143 -8.01 18.20 15.38
CA GLN A 143 -6.87 18.66 16.20
C GLN A 143 -5.78 17.60 16.47
N GLY A 144 -5.56 16.63 15.56
CA GLY A 144 -4.48 15.64 15.71
C GLY A 144 -4.63 14.68 16.91
N ARG A 145 -5.84 14.44 17.39
CA ARG A 145 -6.08 13.38 18.40
C ARG A 145 -5.98 11.99 17.75
N VAL A 146 -5.59 10.96 18.51
CA VAL A 146 -5.52 9.56 18.02
C VAL A 146 -6.88 9.07 17.50
N LEU A 147 -7.99 9.57 18.06
CA LEU A 147 -9.36 9.29 17.60
C LEU A 147 -9.66 9.87 16.20
N ALA A 148 -8.86 10.81 15.69
CA ALA A 148 -8.99 11.37 14.35
C ALA A 148 -8.56 10.39 13.24
N VAL A 149 -7.83 9.33 13.58
CA VAL A 149 -7.30 8.39 12.57
C VAL A 149 -8.41 7.71 11.77
N LEU A 150 -9.53 7.35 12.42
CA LEU A 150 -10.69 6.75 11.76
C LEU A 150 -11.38 7.70 10.76
N PRO A 151 -11.85 8.91 11.16
CA PRO A 151 -12.50 9.83 10.22
C PRO A 151 -11.55 10.31 9.13
N THR A 152 -10.27 10.55 9.44
CA THR A 152 -9.26 10.95 8.45
C THR A 152 -9.04 9.86 7.41
N SER A 153 -8.96 8.60 7.84
CA SER A 153 -8.81 7.47 6.93
C SER A 153 -10.05 7.25 6.07
N LEU A 154 -11.24 7.40 6.64
CA LEU A 154 -12.50 7.30 5.90
C LEU A 154 -12.62 8.42 4.84
N ALA A 155 -12.34 9.68 5.21
CA ALA A 155 -12.38 10.81 4.30
C ALA A 155 -11.35 10.67 3.16
N ALA A 156 -10.12 10.28 3.48
CA ALA A 156 -9.08 9.99 2.49
C ALA A 156 -9.49 8.85 1.55
N SER A 157 -10.11 7.79 2.09
CA SER A 157 -10.61 6.66 1.30
C SER A 157 -11.75 7.08 0.37
N ILE A 158 -12.70 7.90 0.84
CA ILE A 158 -13.78 8.43 0.00
C ILE A 158 -13.21 9.31 -1.12
N ALA A 159 -12.25 10.18 -0.82
CA ALA A 159 -11.57 11.00 -1.82
C ALA A 159 -10.83 10.12 -2.85
N ALA A 160 -10.17 9.05 -2.40
CA ALA A 160 -9.52 8.08 -3.27
C ALA A 160 -10.50 7.37 -4.22
N GLN A 161 -11.74 7.14 -3.79
CA GLN A 161 -12.77 6.49 -4.60
C GLN A 161 -13.42 7.48 -5.59
N ARG A 162 -13.48 8.78 -5.24
CA ARG A 162 -14.03 9.84 -6.10
C ARG A 162 -13.09 10.25 -7.23
N HIS A 163 -11.77 10.25 -7.01
CA HIS A 163 -10.77 10.70 -8.00
C HIS A 163 -9.95 9.54 -8.60
N ARG A 164 -10.62 8.47 -9.03
CA ARG A 164 -9.95 7.30 -9.63
C ARG A 164 -9.62 7.50 -11.10
N ARG A 165 -8.40 7.09 -11.48
CA ARG A 165 -7.92 7.04 -12.87
C ARG A 165 -7.27 5.68 -13.14
N TYR A 166 -7.48 5.14 -14.34
CA TYR A 166 -6.75 3.94 -14.77
C TYR A 166 -5.28 4.27 -15.02
N LYS A 167 -4.37 3.34 -14.73
CA LYS A 167 -2.95 3.52 -15.05
C LYS A 167 -2.78 3.56 -16.58
N PRO A 168 -2.03 4.54 -17.12
CA PRO A 168 -1.66 4.52 -18.54
C PRO A 168 -0.84 3.25 -18.83
N ARG A 169 -1.35 2.39 -19.71
CA ARG A 169 -0.63 1.19 -20.17
C ARG A 169 0.50 1.64 -21.09
N GLY A 170 1.72 1.16 -20.82
CA GLY A 170 2.86 1.34 -21.74
C GLY A 170 4.07 2.07 -21.19
N THR A 171 4.14 2.39 -19.89
CA THR A 171 5.41 2.90 -19.32
C THR A 171 6.48 1.80 -19.34
N PRO A 172 7.69 2.06 -19.86
CA PRO A 172 8.78 1.10 -19.83
C PRO A 172 9.02 0.65 -18.39
N GLN A 173 8.97 -0.66 -18.14
CA GLN A 173 9.28 -1.13 -16.80
C GLN A 173 10.75 -0.85 -16.48
N PRO A 174 11.06 -0.17 -15.37
CA PRO A 174 12.43 0.04 -14.95
C PRO A 174 13.09 -1.30 -14.62
N ARG A 175 14.42 -1.33 -14.65
CA ARG A 175 15.22 -2.52 -14.33
C ARG A 175 14.82 -3.08 -12.96
N LEU A 176 14.83 -4.41 -12.82
CA LEU A 176 14.48 -5.09 -11.57
C LEU A 176 15.24 -4.53 -10.36
N ALA A 177 16.53 -4.23 -10.52
CA ALA A 177 17.35 -3.62 -9.48
C ALA A 177 16.82 -2.25 -9.00
N ALA A 178 16.39 -1.39 -9.92
CA ALA A 178 15.82 -0.09 -9.57
C ALA A 178 14.49 -0.22 -8.82
N ARG A 179 13.66 -1.20 -9.22
CA ARG A 179 12.41 -1.53 -8.52
C ARG A 179 12.70 -2.00 -7.09
N LEU A 180 13.61 -2.95 -6.94
CA LEU A 180 14.03 -3.45 -5.62
C LEU A 180 14.65 -2.35 -4.75
N TYR A 181 15.44 -1.46 -5.34
CA TYR A 181 16.01 -0.31 -4.64
C TYR A 181 14.92 0.63 -4.10
N HIS A 182 13.93 1.01 -4.93
CA HIS A 182 12.82 1.84 -4.48
C HIS A 182 11.96 1.16 -3.41
N LEU A 183 11.71 -0.15 -3.54
CA LEU A 183 10.99 -0.93 -2.53
C LEU A 183 11.75 -0.97 -1.21
N GLY A 184 13.06 -1.24 -1.26
CA GLY A 184 13.93 -1.24 -0.09
C GLY A 184 13.99 0.13 0.60
N LEU A 185 14.13 1.21 -0.18
CA LEU A 185 14.13 2.58 0.33
C LEU A 185 12.81 2.93 1.02
N ALA A 186 11.67 2.56 0.42
CA ALA A 186 10.36 2.78 1.01
C ALA A 186 10.16 1.97 2.31
N CYS A 187 10.63 0.72 2.34
CA CYS A 187 10.59 -0.10 3.56
C CYS A 187 11.46 0.48 4.68
N LEU A 188 12.67 0.92 4.35
CA LEU A 188 13.56 1.59 5.30
C LEU A 188 12.96 2.89 5.83
N ALA A 189 12.38 3.72 4.97
CA ALA A 189 11.73 4.96 5.37
C ALA A 189 10.55 4.72 6.34
N PHE A 190 9.83 3.62 6.19
CA PHE A 190 8.74 3.24 7.08
C PHE A 190 9.22 2.62 8.40
N ALA A 191 10.21 1.73 8.36
CA ALA A 191 10.68 0.98 9.53
C ALA A 191 11.68 1.76 10.41
N ALA A 192 12.46 2.68 9.83
CA ALA A 192 13.52 3.39 10.55
C ALA A 192 13.01 4.19 11.78
N PRO A 193 11.90 4.97 11.70
CA PRO A 193 11.38 5.69 12.86
C PRO A 193 11.00 4.76 14.03
N LEU A 194 10.42 3.59 13.72
CA LEU A 194 10.03 2.59 14.70
C LEU A 194 11.24 1.93 15.35
N ALA A 195 12.24 1.55 14.55
CA ALA A 195 13.47 0.93 15.05
C ALA A 195 14.27 1.89 15.94
N CYS A 196 14.41 3.16 15.54
CA CYS A 196 15.07 4.18 16.35
C CYS A 196 14.37 4.37 17.70
N ARG A 197 13.03 4.43 17.73
CA ARG A 197 12.30 4.56 19.00
C ARG A 197 12.45 3.32 19.90
N GLY A 198 12.41 2.12 19.32
CA GLY A 198 12.62 0.87 20.07
C GLY A 198 14.00 0.80 20.71
N LEU A 199 15.04 1.17 19.98
CA LEU A 199 16.42 1.21 20.48
C LEU A 199 16.62 2.27 21.57
N CYS A 200 16.10 3.49 21.37
CA CYS A 200 16.18 4.56 22.38
C CYS A 200 15.39 4.20 23.65
N GLY A 201 14.22 3.56 23.51
CA GLY A 201 13.42 3.10 24.64
C GLY A 201 14.10 2.00 25.45
N ALA A 202 14.75 1.05 24.79
CA ALA A 202 15.51 -0.01 25.45
C ALA A 202 16.75 0.52 26.18
N ALA A 203 17.44 1.50 25.61
CA ALA A 203 18.60 2.14 26.23
C ALA A 203 18.23 2.95 27.50
N GLY A 204 17.04 3.57 27.53
CA GLY A 204 16.57 4.34 28.69
C GLY A 204 16.03 3.49 29.86
N VAL A 205 15.81 2.19 29.67
CA VAL A 205 15.35 1.27 30.73
C VAL A 205 16.54 0.61 31.47
N LEU A 206 17.75 0.67 30.90
CA LEU A 206 18.96 0.02 31.41
C LEU A 206 19.97 0.99 32.07
N GLY A 207 19.65 2.30 32.14
CA GLY A 207 20.47 3.33 32.81
C GLY A 207 19.70 4.00 33.93
#